data_AF-A0A673IFN6-F1
#
_entry.id   AF-A0A673IFN6-F1
#
_cell.length_a   1.000
_cell.length_b   1.000
_cell.length_c   1.000
_cell.angle_alpha   90.00
_cell.angle_beta   90.00
_cell.angle_gamma   90.00
#
_symmetry.space_group_name_H-M   'P 1'
#
loop_
_entity.id
_entity.type
_entity.pdbx_description
1 polymer ?
#
loop_
_entity_poly.entity_id
_entity_poly.type
_entity_poly.pdbx_seq_one_letter_code
_entity_poly.pdbx_strand_id
1 'polypeptide(L)'
;LPYQGPPSSFKGAHGKIHYRLLAKLSRSMRVASKAEAKFTYVARADYDQSTLMAPQHGSKDKNVIFFASGNISMNIFLPKTGYQQGERLVVNGEIVNSSTRKIVPKYIIYQKQSFFAGGQRAVHTTQILKEKGEPLVSSTRENLSKVLAVPTEISTTIQNCRILKVDLFFLLHVILDVSFTKNPVIKLPLIVLPLHDGTSSKELEAGLHQDLAKMNI
;
A
#
# COMPACT_ATOMS: atom_id res chain seq x y z
N LEU A 1 4.13 -26.72 -10.32
CA LEU A 1 3.30 -25.73 -9.59
C LEU A 1 1.90 -25.75 -10.20
N PRO A 2 0.82 -25.47 -9.46
CA PRO A 2 -0.51 -25.38 -10.06
C PRO A 2 -0.51 -24.35 -11.21
N TYR A 3 -1.43 -24.50 -12.16
CA TYR A 3 -1.46 -23.74 -13.43
C TYR A 3 -1.46 -22.20 -13.28
N GLN A 4 -1.86 -21.68 -12.10
CA GLN A 4 -1.85 -20.25 -11.78
C GLN A 4 -0.89 -19.88 -10.65
N GLY A 5 0.03 -20.78 -10.30
CA GLY A 5 0.98 -20.59 -9.20
C GLY A 5 0.34 -20.67 -7.80
N PRO A 6 1.15 -20.92 -6.77
CA PRO A 6 0.70 -20.81 -5.38
C PRO A 6 0.53 -19.34 -4.99
N PRO A 7 -0.31 -19.01 -3.98
CA PRO A 7 -0.43 -17.64 -3.47
C PRO A 7 0.81 -17.19 -2.70
N SER A 8 0.95 -15.87 -2.49
CA SER A 8 2.00 -15.33 -1.62
C SER A 8 1.89 -15.88 -0.19
N SER A 9 3.05 -16.02 0.45
CA SER A 9 3.14 -16.26 1.89
C SER A 9 2.50 -15.09 2.62
N PHE A 10 1.75 -15.41 3.67
CA PHE A 10 0.89 -14.44 4.32
C PHE A 10 0.76 -14.75 5.80
N LYS A 11 0.59 -13.72 6.62
CA LYS A 11 0.19 -13.85 8.02
C LYS A 11 -0.82 -12.75 8.34
N GLY A 12 -2.01 -13.15 8.74
CA GLY A 12 -3.10 -12.25 9.11
C GLY A 12 -3.83 -12.68 10.36
N ALA A 13 -4.86 -11.93 10.72
CA ALA A 13 -5.65 -12.18 11.92
C ALA A 13 -6.35 -13.56 11.92
N HIS A 14 -6.74 -14.04 10.74
CA HIS A 14 -7.52 -15.28 10.57
C HIS A 14 -6.75 -16.44 9.93
N GLY A 15 -5.42 -16.34 9.81
CA GLY A 15 -4.63 -17.44 9.26
C GLY A 15 -3.25 -17.02 8.75
N LYS A 16 -2.47 -18.02 8.32
CA LYS A 16 -1.16 -17.82 7.72
C LYS A 16 -0.89 -18.83 6.61
N ILE A 17 -0.24 -18.38 5.54
CA ILE A 17 0.32 -19.20 4.47
C ILE A 17 1.85 -19.19 4.65
N HIS A 18 2.45 -20.37 4.80
CA HIS A 18 3.89 -20.54 4.78
C HIS A 18 4.24 -21.77 3.95
N TYR A 19 5.35 -21.70 3.23
CA TYR A 19 5.83 -22.80 2.40
C TYR A 19 6.97 -23.53 3.10
N ARG A 20 6.98 -24.85 2.92
CA ARG A 20 8.03 -25.73 3.42
C ARG A 20 8.43 -26.76 2.37
N LEU A 21 9.71 -27.03 2.28
CA LEU A 21 10.31 -28.12 1.51
C LEU A 21 10.59 -29.26 2.48
N LEU A 22 10.11 -30.47 2.17
CA LEU A 22 10.31 -31.66 2.98
C LEU A 22 11.11 -32.70 2.18
N ALA A 23 12.33 -32.99 2.59
CA ALA A 23 13.12 -34.08 2.06
C ALA A 23 12.92 -35.34 2.91
N LYS A 24 12.53 -36.45 2.28
CA LYS A 24 12.40 -37.76 2.93
C LYS A 24 13.41 -38.72 2.32
N LEU A 25 14.23 -39.35 3.14
CA LEU A 25 15.17 -40.39 2.72
C LEU A 25 14.70 -41.74 3.25
N SER A 26 14.35 -42.65 2.34
CA SER A 26 13.97 -44.03 2.65
C SER A 26 15.12 -44.97 2.34
N ARG A 27 15.41 -45.92 3.23
CA ARG A 27 16.49 -46.92 3.08
C ARG A 27 15.95 -48.28 3.53
N SER A 28 16.28 -49.36 2.82
CA SER A 28 15.88 -50.71 3.25
C SER A 28 16.41 -50.99 4.66
N MET A 29 15.60 -51.66 5.48
CA MET A 29 15.94 -52.02 6.87
C MET A 29 16.28 -50.83 7.79
N ARG A 30 15.97 -49.59 7.41
CA ARG A 30 16.17 -48.38 8.25
C ARG A 30 14.93 -47.50 8.24
N VAL A 31 14.70 -46.82 9.37
CA VAL A 31 13.64 -45.83 9.51
C VAL A 31 13.90 -44.65 8.56
N ALA A 32 12.86 -44.18 7.88
CA ALA A 32 12.97 -43.04 6.99
C ALA A 32 13.33 -41.76 7.75
N SER A 33 14.38 -41.07 7.33
CA SER A 33 14.76 -39.77 7.89
C SER A 33 14.09 -38.63 7.13
N LYS A 34 13.77 -37.53 7.83
CA LYS A 34 13.10 -36.36 7.27
C LYS A 34 13.92 -35.10 7.57
N ALA A 35 14.07 -34.22 6.58
CA ALA A 35 14.59 -32.88 6.74
C ALA A 35 13.56 -31.87 6.20
N GLU A 36 13.38 -30.74 6.88
CA GLU A 36 12.42 -29.70 6.50
C GLU A 36 13.11 -28.33 6.43
N ALA A 37 12.81 -27.55 5.38
CA ALA A 37 13.26 -26.17 5.22
C ALA A 37 12.06 -25.26 4.91
N LYS A 38 11.96 -24.12 5.58
CA LYS A 38 10.89 -23.13 5.36
C LYS A 38 11.37 -22.01 4.45
N PHE A 39 10.50 -21.50 3.60
CA PHE A 39 10.81 -20.38 2.72
C PHE A 39 9.59 -19.47 2.53
N THR A 40 9.88 -18.21 2.21
CA THR A 40 8.86 -17.21 1.88
C THR A 40 8.72 -17.16 0.37
N TYR A 41 7.55 -17.52 -0.12
CA TYR A 41 7.16 -17.33 -1.51
C TYR A 41 6.37 -16.04 -1.66
N VAL A 42 6.69 -15.24 -2.67
CA VAL A 42 5.93 -14.04 -3.07
C VAL A 42 5.44 -14.27 -4.49
N ALA A 43 4.13 -14.34 -4.67
CA ALA A 43 3.54 -14.43 -6.00
C ALA A 43 3.84 -13.14 -6.77
N ARG A 44 4.20 -13.29 -8.05
CA ARG A 44 4.19 -12.16 -8.97
C ARG A 44 2.75 -11.70 -9.11
N ALA A 45 2.49 -10.45 -8.76
CA ALA A 45 1.18 -9.88 -8.96
C ALA A 45 1.10 -9.37 -10.40
N ASP A 46 0.16 -9.89 -11.17
CA ASP A 46 -0.13 -9.43 -12.52
C ASP A 46 -0.94 -8.12 -12.44
N TYR A 47 -0.30 -7.06 -11.97
CA TYR A 47 -0.87 -5.71 -12.04
C TYR A 47 -0.47 -5.08 -13.36
N ASP A 48 -1.46 -4.57 -14.10
CA ASP A 48 -1.19 -3.76 -15.28
C ASP A 48 -0.39 -2.51 -14.88
N GLN A 49 0.72 -2.27 -15.59
CA GLN A 49 1.59 -1.11 -15.35
C GLN A 49 0.81 0.21 -15.43
N SER A 50 -0.21 0.28 -16.29
CA SER A 50 -1.12 1.42 -16.40
C SER A 50 -1.89 1.69 -15.10
N THR A 51 -2.36 0.63 -14.42
CA THR A 51 -3.06 0.74 -13.13
C THR A 51 -2.11 1.18 -12.03
N LEU A 52 -0.88 0.67 -12.02
CA LEU A 52 0.13 1.06 -11.03
C LEU A 52 0.53 2.53 -11.18
N MET A 53 0.69 3.00 -12.41
CA MET A 53 1.08 4.38 -12.71
C MET A 53 -0.09 5.36 -12.77
N ALA A 54 -1.34 4.88 -12.61
CA ALA A 54 -2.51 5.74 -12.66
C ALA A 54 -2.48 6.75 -11.50
N PRO A 55 -2.55 8.06 -11.79
CA PRO A 55 -2.66 9.07 -10.75
C PRO A 55 -4.02 8.99 -10.06
N GLN A 56 -4.07 9.42 -8.81
CA GLN A 56 -5.33 9.49 -8.07
C GLN A 56 -5.59 10.91 -7.58
N HIS A 57 -6.86 11.25 -7.52
CA HIS A 57 -7.33 12.53 -7.03
C HIS A 57 -8.52 12.32 -6.11
N GLY A 58 -8.52 13.03 -4.99
CA GLY A 58 -9.65 13.12 -4.08
C GLY A 58 -9.89 14.57 -3.71
N SER A 59 -11.14 15.00 -3.71
CA SER A 59 -11.55 16.33 -3.27
C SER A 59 -12.67 16.22 -2.24
N LYS A 60 -12.66 17.11 -1.25
CA LYS A 60 -13.71 17.19 -0.24
C LYS A 60 -13.88 18.60 0.30
N ASP A 61 -15.09 19.11 0.17
CA ASP A 61 -15.52 20.36 0.78
C ASP A 61 -16.43 20.11 1.98
N LYS A 62 -16.31 20.99 2.98
CA LYS A 62 -17.03 20.88 4.25
C LYS A 62 -17.35 22.27 4.77
N ASN A 63 -18.63 22.61 4.76
CA ASN A 63 -19.13 23.77 5.51
C ASN A 63 -19.19 23.45 7.00
N VAL A 64 -18.71 24.37 7.83
CA VAL A 64 -18.78 24.31 9.29
C VAL A 64 -19.80 25.36 9.75
N ILE A 65 -20.86 24.91 10.41
CA ILE A 65 -22.05 25.73 10.71
C ILE A 65 -22.28 25.88 12.23
N PHE A 66 -21.81 24.95 13.05
CA PHE A 66 -22.06 24.94 14.50
C PHE A 66 -20.78 25.35 15.26
N PHE A 67 -20.85 26.45 16.02
CA PHE A 67 -19.76 27.09 16.79
C PHE A 67 -18.52 27.54 16.00
N ALA A 68 -18.48 27.36 14.69
CA ALA A 68 -17.47 27.91 13.79
C ALA A 68 -18.17 28.26 12.48
N SER A 69 -17.72 29.31 11.83
CA SER A 69 -18.25 29.76 10.54
C SER A 69 -17.16 29.57 9.49
N GLY A 70 -17.54 29.07 8.31
CA GLY A 70 -16.69 29.01 7.14
C GLY A 70 -16.68 27.65 6.44
N ASN A 71 -15.85 27.55 5.39
CA ASN A 71 -15.70 26.37 4.55
C ASN A 71 -14.27 25.83 4.66
N ILE A 72 -14.14 24.51 4.69
CA ILE A 72 -12.87 23.79 4.59
C ILE A 72 -12.91 22.98 3.29
N SER A 73 -12.00 23.30 2.38
CA SER A 73 -11.77 22.55 1.15
C SER A 73 -10.45 21.79 1.23
N MET A 74 -10.44 20.57 0.68
CA MET A 74 -9.26 19.71 0.64
C MET A 74 -9.20 19.03 -0.71
N ASN A 75 -8.12 19.23 -1.44
CA ASN A 75 -7.80 18.56 -2.69
C ASN A 75 -6.50 17.79 -2.51
N ILE A 76 -6.51 16.49 -2.76
CA ILE A 76 -5.37 15.59 -2.59
C ILE A 76 -5.10 14.88 -3.90
N PHE A 77 -3.84 14.86 -4.29
CA PHE A 77 -3.32 14.24 -5.49
C PHE A 77 -2.21 13.25 -5.12
N LEU A 78 -2.30 12.04 -5.68
CA LEU A 78 -1.23 11.06 -5.68
C LEU A 78 -0.75 10.88 -7.12
N PRO A 79 0.57 10.89 -7.36
CA PRO A 79 1.12 10.76 -8.71
C PRO A 79 0.87 9.38 -9.31
N LYS A 80 0.75 8.35 -8.46
CA LYS A 80 0.55 6.96 -8.86
C LYS A 80 -0.20 6.17 -7.79
N THR A 81 -0.65 4.97 -8.15
CA THR A 81 -1.41 4.05 -7.29
C THR A 81 -0.53 2.94 -6.71
N GLY A 82 0.50 2.52 -7.45
CA GLY A 82 1.41 1.44 -7.12
C GLY A 82 2.71 1.92 -6.46
N TYR A 83 3.03 1.35 -5.31
CA TYR A 83 4.23 1.64 -4.54
C TYR A 83 4.94 0.36 -4.12
N GLN A 84 6.26 0.37 -4.08
CA GLN A 84 7.04 -0.74 -3.54
C GLN A 84 7.17 -0.62 -2.01
N GLN A 85 7.38 -1.75 -1.34
CA GLN A 85 7.80 -1.77 0.07
C GLN A 85 9.06 -0.92 0.26
N GLY A 86 9.07 -0.02 1.24
CA GLY A 86 10.17 0.92 1.48
C GLY A 86 10.16 2.17 0.60
N GLU A 87 9.28 2.25 -0.41
CA GLU A 87 9.18 3.40 -1.28
C GLU A 87 8.59 4.63 -0.55
N ARG A 88 9.03 5.82 -0.97
CA ARG A 88 8.50 7.10 -0.49
C ARG A 88 7.25 7.48 -1.28
N LEU A 89 6.11 7.50 -0.61
CA LEU A 89 4.84 7.96 -1.13
C LEU A 89 4.71 9.47 -0.95
N VAL A 90 4.56 10.21 -2.04
CA VAL A 90 4.40 11.67 -2.02
C VAL A 90 2.92 12.02 -2.15
N VAL A 91 2.36 12.61 -1.09
CA VAL A 91 1.00 13.15 -1.05
C VAL A 91 1.05 14.63 -1.38
N ASN A 92 0.53 15.01 -2.55
CA ASN A 92 0.43 16.40 -2.95
C ASN A 92 -1.01 16.89 -2.78
N GLY A 93 -1.21 18.20 -2.73
CA GLY A 93 -2.54 18.75 -2.66
C GLY A 93 -2.61 20.20 -2.24
N GLU A 94 -3.84 20.64 -2.01
CA GLU A 94 -4.18 21.96 -1.52
C GLU A 94 -5.22 21.82 -0.40
N ILE A 95 -5.00 22.50 0.72
CA ILE A 95 -6.00 22.67 1.77
C ILE A 95 -6.33 24.14 1.87
N VAL A 96 -7.61 24.46 1.80
CA VAL A 96 -8.14 25.81 2.02
C VAL A 96 -8.99 25.80 3.27
N ASN A 97 -8.49 26.42 4.32
CA ASN A 97 -9.20 26.61 5.58
C ASN A 97 -9.78 28.01 5.64
N SER A 98 -11.00 28.22 5.14
CA SER A 98 -11.74 29.46 5.32
C SER A 98 -12.62 29.45 6.58
N SER A 99 -12.34 28.54 7.52
CA SER A 99 -13.04 28.47 8.80
C SER A 99 -12.37 29.33 9.87
N THR A 100 -13.11 29.68 10.91
CA THR A 100 -12.58 30.36 12.10
C THR A 100 -11.77 29.46 13.03
N ARG A 101 -11.55 28.18 12.67
CA ARG A 101 -10.89 27.18 13.53
C ARG A 101 -9.55 26.76 12.96
N LYS A 102 -8.67 26.37 13.88
CA LYS A 102 -7.42 25.69 13.57
C LYS A 102 -7.72 24.25 13.17
N ILE A 103 -7.12 23.77 12.09
CA ILE A 103 -7.28 22.39 11.60
C ILE A 103 -5.92 21.69 11.57
N VAL A 104 -5.91 20.37 11.75
CA VAL A 104 -4.67 19.58 11.69
C VAL A 104 -4.84 18.43 10.71
N PRO A 105 -4.12 18.40 9.57
CA PRO A 105 -4.15 17.27 8.67
C PRO A 105 -3.48 16.04 9.31
N LYS A 106 -4.11 14.89 9.15
CA LYS A 106 -3.63 13.58 9.59
C LYS A 106 -3.61 12.64 8.41
N TYR A 107 -2.48 11.96 8.22
CA TYR A 107 -2.27 10.99 7.16
C TYR A 107 -2.16 9.62 7.80
N ILE A 108 -3.03 8.70 7.39
CA ILE A 108 -3.08 7.36 7.97
C ILE A 108 -3.12 6.33 6.85
N ILE A 109 -2.18 5.39 6.85
CA ILE A 109 -2.22 4.24 5.94
C ILE A 109 -2.85 3.08 6.71
N TYR A 110 -3.97 2.58 6.19
CA TYR A 110 -4.64 1.39 6.69
C TYR A 110 -4.39 0.21 5.78
N GLN A 111 -4.10 -0.94 6.38
CA GLN A 111 -4.16 -2.24 5.73
C GLN A 111 -5.51 -2.87 6.05
N LYS A 112 -6.26 -3.24 5.03
CA LYS A 112 -7.51 -3.98 5.16
C LYS A 112 -7.34 -5.39 4.66
N GLN A 113 -7.63 -6.34 5.54
CA GLN A 113 -7.65 -7.77 5.26
C GLN A 113 -9.11 -8.22 5.28
N SER A 114 -9.66 -8.53 4.11
CA SER A 114 -10.99 -9.12 3.99
C SER A 114 -10.84 -10.63 3.89
N PHE A 115 -11.47 -11.37 4.80
CA PHE A 115 -11.51 -12.83 4.82
C PHE A 115 -12.93 -13.29 4.48
N PHE A 116 -13.06 -14.25 3.58
CA PHE A 116 -14.36 -14.81 3.21
C PHE A 116 -14.44 -16.31 3.55
N ALA A 117 -15.38 -16.67 4.39
CA ALA A 117 -15.68 -18.07 4.74
C ALA A 117 -17.19 -18.25 4.92
N GLY A 118 -17.70 -19.41 4.51
CA GLY A 118 -19.13 -19.74 4.67
C GLY A 118 -20.10 -18.72 4.04
N GLY A 119 -19.68 -18.02 2.99
CA GLY A 119 -20.49 -16.96 2.34
C GLY A 119 -20.49 -15.60 3.06
N GLN A 120 -19.83 -15.49 4.23
CA GLN A 120 -19.68 -14.24 4.96
C GLN A 120 -18.31 -13.61 4.72
N ARG A 121 -18.22 -12.28 4.89
CA ARG A 121 -17.00 -11.50 4.78
C ARG A 121 -16.67 -10.82 6.12
N ALA A 122 -15.53 -11.18 6.71
CA ALA A 122 -14.95 -10.49 7.85
C ALA A 122 -13.87 -9.53 7.37
N VAL A 123 -13.78 -8.32 7.95
CA VAL A 123 -12.76 -7.33 7.59
C VAL A 123 -11.96 -6.95 8.82
N HIS A 124 -10.66 -7.22 8.78
CA HIS A 124 -9.71 -6.75 9.77
C HIS A 124 -8.96 -5.53 9.23
N THR A 125 -8.95 -4.43 9.98
CA THR A 125 -8.26 -3.20 9.60
C THR A 125 -7.12 -2.95 10.56
N THR A 126 -5.90 -2.85 10.04
CA THR A 126 -4.68 -2.56 10.81
C THR A 126 -4.15 -1.19 10.39
N GLN A 127 -3.78 -0.36 11.36
CA GLN A 127 -3.10 0.91 11.08
C GLN A 127 -1.62 0.63 10.87
N ILE A 128 -1.10 1.00 9.69
CA ILE A 128 0.30 0.76 9.31
C ILE A 128 1.17 1.97 9.64
N LEU A 129 0.70 3.15 9.25
CA LEU A 129 1.40 4.41 9.45
C LEU A 129 0.39 5.46 9.88
N LYS A 130 0.83 6.36 10.76
CA LYS A 130 0.07 7.55 11.13
C LYS A 130 1.02 8.72 11.33
N GLU A 131 0.84 9.74 10.51
CA GLU A 131 1.59 10.99 10.61
C GLU A 131 0.63 12.17 10.76
N LYS A 132 1.08 13.20 11.47
CA LYS A 132 0.40 14.49 11.53
C LYS A 132 1.16 15.47 10.63
N GLY A 133 0.41 16.27 9.87
CA GLY A 133 0.97 17.43 9.19
C GLY A 133 0.98 18.65 10.10
N GLU A 134 1.38 19.78 9.51
CA GLU A 134 1.47 21.03 10.23
C GLU A 134 0.07 21.60 10.53
N PRO A 135 -0.13 22.18 11.72
CA PRO A 135 -1.41 22.79 12.05
C PRO A 135 -1.67 24.06 11.23
N LEU A 136 -2.83 24.10 10.59
CA LEU A 136 -3.30 25.20 9.77
C LEU A 136 -4.18 26.15 10.56
N VAL A 137 -3.82 27.43 10.59
CA VAL A 137 -4.64 28.48 11.21
C VAL A 137 -5.84 28.85 10.34
N SER A 138 -6.75 29.65 10.89
CA SER A 138 -7.94 30.12 10.18
C SER A 138 -7.56 30.95 8.93
N SER A 139 -8.45 30.96 7.95
CA SER A 139 -8.33 31.76 6.72
C SER A 139 -7.02 31.55 5.96
N THR A 140 -6.52 30.31 5.93
CA THR A 140 -5.24 29.96 5.29
C THR A 140 -5.46 29.04 4.10
N ARG A 141 -4.69 29.25 3.03
CA ARG A 141 -4.55 28.35 1.89
C ARG A 141 -3.12 27.83 1.87
N GLU A 142 -2.96 26.52 1.90
CA GLU A 142 -1.65 25.87 1.90
C GLU A 142 -1.59 24.79 0.83
N ASN A 143 -0.51 24.82 0.04
CA ASN A 143 -0.15 23.73 -0.85
C ASN A 143 0.66 22.71 -0.04
N LEU A 144 0.16 21.49 0.06
CA LEU A 144 0.81 20.43 0.81
C LEU A 144 1.65 19.54 -0.12
N SER A 145 2.85 19.21 0.32
CA SER A 145 3.63 18.10 -0.22
C SER A 145 4.20 17.31 0.95
N LYS A 146 3.56 16.18 1.27
CA LYS A 146 3.90 15.35 2.41
C LYS A 146 4.44 14.01 1.94
N VAL A 147 5.66 13.70 2.35
CA VAL A 147 6.29 12.40 2.05
C VAL A 147 6.02 11.43 3.20
N LEU A 148 5.49 10.26 2.87
CA LEU A 148 5.22 9.14 3.77
C LEU A 148 6.09 7.96 3.35
N ALA A 149 6.78 7.33 4.30
CA ALA A 149 7.54 6.10 4.01
C ALA A 149 6.61 4.89 4.12
N VAL A 150 6.46 4.11 3.04
CA VAL A 150 5.79 2.81 3.09
C VAL A 150 6.71 1.85 3.83
N PRO A 151 6.35 1.29 5.00
CA PRO A 151 7.28 0.47 5.77
C PRO A 151 7.65 -0.82 5.02
N THR A 152 8.91 -1.25 5.12
CA THR A 152 9.41 -2.44 4.41
C THR A 152 8.85 -3.75 4.97
N GLU A 153 8.44 -3.75 6.24
CA GLU A 153 8.00 -4.96 6.98
C GLU A 153 6.52 -5.33 6.74
N ILE A 154 5.81 -4.59 5.89
CA ILE A 154 4.38 -4.83 5.64
C ILE A 154 4.16 -5.94 4.62
N SER A 155 3.01 -6.61 4.69
CA SER A 155 2.62 -7.57 3.66
C SER A 155 2.36 -6.88 2.32
N THR A 156 2.61 -7.56 1.22
CA THR A 156 2.24 -7.06 -0.11
C THR A 156 0.73 -7.11 -0.31
N THR A 157 0.19 -6.29 -1.20
CA THR A 157 -1.20 -6.42 -1.65
C THR A 157 -1.42 -7.82 -2.21
N ILE A 158 -2.47 -8.50 -1.74
CA ILE A 158 -2.89 -9.81 -2.22
C ILE A 158 -4.33 -9.66 -2.67
N GLN A 159 -4.58 -9.83 -3.96
CA GLN A 159 -5.93 -9.82 -4.51
C GLN A 159 -6.21 -11.16 -5.18
N ASN A 160 -7.45 -11.64 -5.05
CA ASN A 160 -7.94 -12.80 -5.80
C ASN A 160 -7.18 -14.12 -5.55
N CYS A 161 -6.85 -14.41 -4.28
CA CYS A 161 -6.28 -15.71 -3.92
C CYS A 161 -7.36 -16.81 -3.94
N ARG A 162 -7.13 -17.89 -4.72
CA ARG A 162 -8.08 -19.01 -4.85
C ARG A 162 -8.08 -19.97 -3.66
N ILE A 163 -6.94 -20.08 -2.94
CA ILE A 163 -6.77 -21.05 -1.84
C ILE A 163 -7.36 -20.50 -0.53
N LEU A 164 -7.10 -19.23 -0.26
CA LEU A 164 -7.72 -18.47 0.82
C LEU A 164 -8.45 -17.32 0.16
N LYS A 165 -9.77 -17.19 0.38
CA LYS A 165 -10.51 -15.98 0.00
C LYS A 165 -10.08 -14.85 0.93
N VAL A 166 -8.89 -14.32 0.71
CA VAL A 166 -8.31 -13.21 1.45
C VAL A 166 -7.94 -12.13 0.45
N ASP A 167 -8.53 -10.95 0.61
CA ASP A 167 -8.12 -9.75 -0.09
C ASP A 167 -7.42 -8.82 0.90
N LEU A 168 -6.16 -8.49 0.60
CA LEU A 168 -5.37 -7.53 1.35
C LEU A 168 -5.11 -6.31 0.48
N PHE A 169 -5.59 -5.16 0.93
CA PHE A 169 -5.44 -3.89 0.22
C PHE A 169 -5.10 -2.74 1.18
N PHE A 170 -4.44 -1.71 0.65
CA PHE A 170 -4.03 -0.54 1.43
C PHE A 170 -4.89 0.67 1.06
N LEU A 171 -5.14 1.54 2.05
CA LEU A 171 -5.86 2.80 1.87
C LEU A 171 -5.12 3.92 2.59
N LEU A 172 -4.80 4.98 1.85
CA LEU A 172 -4.42 6.26 2.44
C LEU A 172 -5.68 7.01 2.85
N HIS A 173 -5.78 7.35 4.13
CA HIS A 173 -6.76 8.27 4.67
C HIS A 173 -6.09 9.62 4.93
N VAL A 174 -6.59 10.67 4.29
CA VAL A 174 -6.26 12.06 4.64
C VAL A 174 -7.44 12.64 5.39
N ILE A 175 -7.22 12.96 6.67
CA ILE A 175 -8.25 13.40 7.61
C ILE A 175 -7.90 14.81 8.07
N LEU A 176 -8.81 15.76 7.95
CA LEU A 176 -8.63 17.06 8.61
C LEU A 176 -9.28 17.00 9.99
N ASP A 177 -8.47 17.14 11.03
CA ASP A 177 -8.96 17.19 12.40
C ASP A 177 -9.52 18.58 12.70
N VAL A 178 -10.84 18.64 12.92
CA VAL A 178 -11.56 19.88 13.17
C VAL A 178 -12.32 19.73 14.47
N SER A 179 -12.06 20.61 15.43
CA SER A 179 -12.74 20.56 16.73
C SER A 179 -14.25 20.69 16.60
N PHE A 180 -14.99 19.92 17.40
CA PHE A 180 -16.46 19.99 17.54
C PHE A 180 -17.27 19.74 16.26
N THR A 181 -16.67 19.17 15.22
CA THR A 181 -17.38 18.76 14.00
C THR A 181 -16.85 17.43 13.47
N LYS A 182 -17.59 16.81 12.56
CA LYS A 182 -17.15 15.58 11.89
C LYS A 182 -16.03 15.90 10.91
N ASN A 183 -14.85 15.36 11.19
CA ASN A 183 -13.65 15.46 10.35
C ASN A 183 -13.92 15.05 8.90
N PRO A 184 -13.62 15.89 7.89
CA PRO A 184 -13.65 15.47 6.50
C PRO A 184 -12.51 14.46 6.24
N VAL A 185 -12.80 13.47 5.40
CA VAL A 185 -11.88 12.36 5.10
C VAL A 185 -11.87 12.08 3.60
N ILE A 186 -10.68 12.04 3.01
CA ILE A 186 -10.43 11.50 1.68
C ILE A 186 -9.79 10.11 1.83
N LYS A 187 -10.24 9.16 1.01
CA LYS A 187 -9.74 7.78 0.99
C LYS A 187 -9.20 7.47 -0.39
N LEU A 188 -7.92 7.13 -0.49
CA LEU A 188 -7.24 6.82 -1.73
C LEU A 188 -6.67 5.40 -1.66
N PRO A 189 -7.05 4.48 -2.58
CA PRO A 189 -6.51 3.12 -2.61
C PRO A 189 -5.01 3.11 -2.93
N LEU A 190 -4.27 2.18 -2.33
CA LEU A 190 -2.85 1.96 -2.61
C LEU A 190 -2.62 0.49 -2.97
N ILE A 191 -1.77 0.25 -3.97
CA ILE A 191 -1.24 -1.06 -4.31
C ILE A 191 0.20 -1.11 -3.81
N VAL A 192 0.48 -2.00 -2.85
CA VAL A 192 1.84 -2.21 -2.32
C VAL A 192 2.42 -3.48 -2.94
N LEU A 193 3.49 -3.31 -3.69
CA LEU A 193 4.24 -4.37 -4.34
C LEU A 193 5.41 -4.84 -3.46
N PRO A 194 5.82 -6.10 -3.58
CA PRO A 194 7.05 -6.57 -2.93
C PRO A 194 8.25 -5.74 -3.37
N LEU A 195 9.21 -5.58 -2.47
CA LEU A 195 10.53 -5.15 -2.87
C LEU A 195 11.09 -6.19 -3.86
N HIS A 196 11.35 -5.77 -5.10
CA HIS A 196 12.12 -6.58 -6.01
C HIS A 196 13.58 -6.52 -5.55
N ASP A 197 14.10 -7.62 -5.01
CA ASP A 197 15.56 -7.82 -4.96
C ASP A 197 16.06 -7.73 -6.40
N GLY A 198 16.79 -6.66 -6.69
CA GLY A 198 17.09 -6.24 -8.05
C GLY A 198 17.81 -7.32 -8.85
N THR A 199 17.13 -7.82 -9.88
CA THR A 199 17.81 -8.09 -11.13
C THR A 199 17.90 -6.76 -11.88
N SER A 200 19.05 -6.10 -11.72
CA SER A 200 19.68 -5.26 -12.75
C SER A 200 19.05 -3.90 -13.10
N SER A 201 19.25 -2.91 -12.22
CA SER A 201 19.48 -1.53 -12.65
C SER A 201 20.87 -1.32 -13.28
N LYS A 202 21.65 -2.40 -13.51
CA LYS A 202 22.93 -2.37 -14.22
C LYS A 202 22.86 -2.79 -15.69
N GLU A 203 21.78 -3.44 -16.15
CA GLU A 203 21.61 -3.81 -17.57
C GLU A 203 20.97 -2.72 -18.43
N LEU A 204 20.21 -1.80 -17.85
CA LEU A 204 19.64 -0.67 -18.60
C LEU A 204 20.68 0.41 -18.94
N GLU A 205 21.70 0.61 -18.10
CA GLU A 205 22.84 1.48 -18.45
C GLU A 205 23.93 0.76 -19.24
N ALA A 206 24.10 -0.56 -19.08
CA ALA A 206 25.03 -1.33 -19.91
C ALA A 206 24.54 -1.47 -21.37
N GLY A 207 23.22 -1.59 -21.59
CA GLY A 207 22.66 -1.66 -22.95
C GLY A 207 22.82 -0.37 -23.76
N LEU A 208 22.67 0.79 -23.12
CA LEU A 208 22.77 2.08 -23.81
C LEU A 208 24.21 2.41 -24.24
N HIS A 209 25.21 2.05 -23.42
CA HIS A 209 26.61 2.26 -23.76
C HIS A 209 27.14 1.28 -24.82
N GLN A 210 26.56 0.09 -24.93
CA GLN A 210 27.02 -0.94 -25.86
C GLN A 210 26.41 -0.74 -27.27
N ASP A 211 25.26 -0.09 -27.38
CA ASP A 211 24.64 0.27 -28.68
C ASP A 211 25.23 1.55 -29.30
N LEU A 212 25.67 2.54 -28.51
CA LEU A 212 26.38 3.71 -29.03
C LEU A 212 27.77 3.38 -29.59
N ALA A 213 28.43 2.33 -29.10
CA ALA A 213 29.73 1.87 -29.61
C ALA A 213 29.65 1.13 -30.95
N LYS A 214 28.45 0.73 -31.40
CA LYS A 214 28.23 0.01 -32.67
C LYS A 214 27.75 0.91 -33.82
N MET A 215 27.60 2.21 -33.59
CA MET A 215 27.13 3.17 -34.60
C MET A 215 28.20 4.14 -35.13
N ASN A 216 29.48 3.96 -34.78
CA ASN A 216 30.58 4.65 -35.48
C ASN A 216 31.11 3.77 -36.62
N ILE A 217 30.52 3.94 -37.81
CA ILE A 217 31.20 3.83 -39.10
C ILE A 217 31.22 5.23 -39.70
#